data_AF-A0A819YPL1-F1
#
_entry.id   AF-A0A819YPL1-F1
#
_cell.length_a   1.000
_cell.length_b   1.000
_cell.length_c   1.000
_cell.angle_alpha   90.00
_cell.angle_beta   90.00
_cell.angle_gamma   90.00
#
_symmetry.space_group_name_H-M   'P 1'
#
loop_
_entity.id
_entity.type
_entity.pdbx_description
1 polymer ?
#
loop_
_entity_poly.entity_id
_entity_poly.type
_entity_poly.pdbx_seq_one_letter_code
_entity_poly.pdbx_strand_id
1 'polypeptide(L)'
;MGALKSEMDSLNSNSTKEKLHANPIDINTSLSSLAATPISFDSILQKCGDLGRFQFIHYFFINLISMSAAVAGFYYVFAVADPDHRCRLPASVWPNDTQYNPINATYQTMIDMYIPKTKDGKKWEQCVLYPTGSSNDTLINCPNGWVYDQSIFGYTY
;
A
#
# COMPACT_ATOMS: atom_id res chain seq x y z
N MET A 1 67.47 -70.10 -7.12
CA MET A 1 66.68 -70.45 -5.93
C MET A 1 66.46 -69.18 -5.11
N GLY A 2 65.22 -68.85 -4.78
CA GLY A 2 64.94 -68.00 -3.61
C GLY A 2 64.20 -66.68 -3.82
N ALA A 3 63.17 -66.64 -4.67
CA ALA A 3 62.18 -65.54 -4.70
C ALA A 3 61.14 -65.66 -3.55
N LEU A 4 61.58 -65.64 -2.28
CA LEU A 4 60.71 -65.81 -1.09
C LEU A 4 61.08 -64.92 0.11
N LYS A 5 61.74 -63.76 -0.11
CA LYS A 5 62.14 -62.82 0.94
C LYS A 5 61.20 -61.60 1.08
N SER A 6 59.99 -61.60 0.49
CA SER A 6 59.13 -60.41 0.44
C SER A 6 57.85 -60.46 1.28
N GLU A 7 57.64 -61.44 2.17
CA GLU A 7 56.33 -61.58 2.84
C GLU A 7 56.37 -61.68 4.37
N MET A 8 57.54 -61.55 5.02
CA MET A 8 57.65 -61.80 6.47
C MET A 8 58.16 -60.61 7.31
N ASP A 9 58.34 -59.43 6.71
CA ASP A 9 58.73 -58.20 7.42
C ASP A 9 57.53 -57.23 7.62
N SER A 10 56.31 -57.66 7.31
CA SER A 10 55.08 -56.83 7.33
C SER A 10 54.14 -57.08 8.51
N LEU A 11 54.52 -57.85 9.54
CA LEU A 11 53.61 -58.19 10.65
C LEU A 11 54.28 -58.18 12.03
N ASN A 12 54.61 -56.99 12.54
CA ASN A 12 54.50 -56.64 13.96
C ASN A 12 54.98 -55.18 14.11
N SER A 13 54.15 -54.19 13.83
CA SER A 13 53.22 -53.70 14.86
C SER A 13 53.71 -54.06 16.26
N ASN A 14 54.43 -53.15 16.89
CA ASN A 14 54.16 -52.72 18.26
C ASN A 14 55.41 -52.11 18.84
N SER A 15 55.22 -50.92 19.43
CA SER A 15 56.08 -50.43 20.50
C SER A 15 57.49 -50.05 20.02
N THR A 16 58.05 -48.87 20.23
CA THR A 16 57.87 -47.89 21.28
C THR A 16 58.67 -46.71 20.72
N LYS A 17 58.00 -45.67 20.24
CA LYS A 17 57.95 -44.38 20.94
C LYS A 17 59.31 -43.69 21.16
N GLU A 18 59.36 -42.50 20.59
CA GLU A 18 59.77 -41.24 21.23
C GLU A 18 61.25 -40.94 21.47
N LYS A 19 61.72 -39.91 20.74
CA LYS A 19 62.44 -38.69 21.16
C LYS A 19 63.46 -38.32 20.08
N LEU A 20 63.72 -37.09 19.68
CA LEU A 20 63.20 -35.75 19.96
C LEU A 20 64.10 -34.85 19.09
N HIS A 21 63.59 -34.21 18.03
CA HIS A 21 64.16 -32.92 17.63
C HIS A 21 63.04 -32.08 17.03
N ALA A 22 62.56 -31.17 17.87
CA ALA A 22 61.41 -30.33 17.67
C ALA A 22 61.73 -29.22 16.65
N ASN A 23 60.84 -29.04 15.68
CA ASN A 23 60.53 -27.73 15.12
C ASN A 23 59.07 -27.44 15.52
N PRO A 24 58.76 -26.24 16.04
CA PRO A 24 57.43 -25.95 16.58
C PRO A 24 56.43 -25.85 15.42
N ILE A 25 55.43 -26.73 15.46
CA ILE A 25 54.23 -26.60 14.66
C ILE A 25 53.39 -25.52 15.34
N ASP A 26 53.23 -24.37 14.68
CA ASP A 26 52.44 -23.24 15.16
C ASP A 26 50.98 -23.66 15.39
N ILE A 27 50.63 -23.85 16.66
CA ILE A 27 49.28 -24.12 17.18
C ILE A 27 48.29 -23.00 16.80
N ASN A 28 48.80 -21.85 16.36
CA ASN A 28 48.05 -20.70 15.90
C ASN A 28 47.37 -20.93 14.53
N THR A 29 47.84 -21.93 13.77
CA THR A 29 47.30 -22.27 12.43
C THR A 29 46.02 -23.11 12.51
N SER A 30 45.75 -23.76 13.65
CA SER A 30 44.51 -24.53 13.88
C SER A 30 43.46 -23.76 14.68
N LEU A 31 43.84 -22.68 15.38
CA LEU A 31 42.88 -21.79 16.05
C LEU A 31 42.16 -20.82 15.10
N SER A 32 42.75 -20.53 13.94
CA SER A 32 42.04 -19.82 12.84
C SER A 32 41.03 -20.71 12.09
N SER A 33 41.11 -22.04 12.27
CA SER A 33 40.13 -23.01 11.75
C SER A 33 38.96 -23.26 12.71
N LEU A 34 39.05 -22.83 13.97
CA LEU A 34 38.01 -23.03 14.99
C LEU A 34 37.47 -21.73 15.60
N ALA A 35 38.09 -20.58 15.30
CA ALA A 35 37.39 -19.31 15.38
C ALA A 35 36.31 -19.36 14.31
N ALA A 36 35.09 -19.69 14.73
CA ALA A 36 33.89 -19.72 13.92
C ALA A 36 34.08 -18.77 12.75
N THR A 37 34.34 -19.32 11.56
CA THR A 37 34.18 -18.54 10.35
C THR A 37 32.77 -17.98 10.53
N PRO A 38 32.60 -16.66 10.68
CA PRO A 38 31.26 -16.13 10.60
C PRO A 38 30.81 -16.70 9.27
N ILE A 39 29.81 -17.59 9.30
CA ILE A 39 29.23 -18.11 8.07
C ILE A 39 28.75 -16.83 7.44
N SER A 40 29.56 -16.32 6.51
CA SER A 40 29.44 -14.95 6.07
C SER A 40 28.03 -14.89 5.54
N PHE A 41 27.27 -13.89 5.98
CA PHE A 41 25.87 -13.81 5.61
C PHE A 41 25.72 -13.91 4.07
N ASP A 42 26.68 -13.35 3.33
CA ASP A 42 26.82 -13.51 1.88
C ASP A 42 26.99 -14.97 1.41
N SER A 43 27.76 -15.80 2.12
CA SER A 43 27.92 -17.23 1.82
C SER A 43 26.64 -18.05 2.09
N ILE A 44 25.81 -17.62 3.04
CA ILE A 44 24.49 -18.21 3.28
C ILE A 44 23.53 -17.79 2.17
N LEU A 45 23.50 -16.50 1.82
CA LEU A 45 22.68 -15.95 0.75
C LEU A 45 23.00 -16.60 -0.61
N GLN A 46 24.28 -16.85 -0.89
CA GLN A 46 24.71 -17.52 -2.11
C GLN A 46 24.28 -19.00 -2.18
N LYS A 47 24.10 -19.67 -1.02
CA LYS A 47 23.58 -21.05 -0.93
C LYS A 47 22.05 -21.13 -0.88
N CYS A 48 21.38 -20.12 -0.33
CA CYS A 48 19.92 -20.04 -0.31
C CYS A 48 19.29 -19.82 -1.68
N GLY A 49 20.11 -19.57 -2.70
CA GLY A 49 19.71 -19.64 -4.09
C GLY A 49 19.24 -18.31 -4.63
N ASP A 50 19.73 -18.03 -5.83
CA ASP A 50 19.18 -17.06 -6.77
C ASP A 50 17.65 -17.15 -6.77
N LEU A 51 16.96 -16.02 -6.63
CA LEU A 51 15.49 -15.95 -6.51
C LEU A 51 14.83 -16.82 -7.59
N GLY A 52 14.41 -18.02 -7.21
CA GLY A 52 13.87 -18.98 -8.16
C GLY A 52 12.61 -18.43 -8.81
N ARG A 53 12.31 -18.87 -10.05
CA ARG A 53 11.12 -18.42 -10.79
C ARG A 53 9.83 -18.54 -9.98
N PHE A 54 9.69 -19.60 -9.20
CA PHE A 54 8.54 -19.81 -8.31
C PHE A 54 8.50 -18.83 -7.13
N GLN A 55 9.64 -18.49 -6.54
CA GLN A 55 9.73 -17.54 -5.43
C GLN A 55 9.40 -16.12 -5.89
N PHE A 56 9.81 -15.75 -7.11
CA PHE A 56 9.43 -14.48 -7.72
C PHE A 56 7.94 -14.39 -7.99
N ILE A 57 7.32 -15.44 -8.54
CA ILE A 57 5.87 -15.50 -8.78
C ILE A 57 5.12 -15.37 -7.45
N HIS A 58 5.53 -16.11 -6.42
CA HIS A 58 4.88 -16.05 -5.12
C HIS A 58 5.01 -14.67 -4.46
N TYR A 59 6.20 -14.06 -4.52
CA TYR A 59 6.42 -12.69 -4.06
C TYR A 59 5.55 -11.68 -4.81
N PHE A 60 5.39 -11.84 -6.13
CA PHE A 60 4.52 -10.99 -6.93
C PHE A 60 3.05 -11.10 -6.49
N PHE A 61 2.53 -12.31 -6.26
CA PHE A 61 1.15 -12.49 -5.79
C PHE A 61 0.91 -11.88 -4.40
N ILE A 62 1.85 -12.05 -3.46
CA ILE A 62 1.76 -11.43 -2.13
C ILE A 62 1.75 -9.90 -2.26
N ASN A 63 2.65 -9.35 -3.07
CA ASN A 63 2.69 -7.90 -3.31
C ASN A 63 1.45 -7.40 -4.04
N LEU A 64 0.88 -8.17 -4.97
CA LEU A 64 -0.32 -7.78 -5.69
C LEU A 64 -1.52 -7.63 -4.75
N ILE A 65 -1.66 -8.53 -3.77
CA ILE A 65 -2.70 -8.44 -2.73
C ILE A 65 -2.46 -7.22 -1.83
N SER A 66 -1.20 -6.93 -1.48
CA SER A 66 -0.89 -5.76 -0.67
C SER A 66 -1.13 -4.45 -1.44
N MET A 67 -0.76 -4.41 -2.72
CA MET A 67 -0.99 -3.26 -3.61
C MET A 67 -2.47 -3.02 -3.85
N SER A 68 -3.30 -4.05 -3.98
CA SER A 68 -4.74 -3.87 -4.16
C SER A 68 -5.39 -3.18 -2.96
N ALA A 69 -4.96 -3.51 -1.74
CA ALA A 69 -5.40 -2.81 -0.52
C ALA A 69 -4.97 -1.34 -0.52
N ALA A 70 -3.73 -1.04 -0.94
CA ALA A 70 -3.24 0.33 -1.05
C ALA A 70 -4.01 1.14 -2.10
N VAL A 71 -4.30 0.54 -3.27
CA VAL A 71 -5.09 1.17 -4.33
C VAL A 71 -6.53 1.41 -3.88
N ALA A 72 -7.13 0.47 -3.14
CA ALA A 72 -8.46 0.66 -2.56
C ALA A 72 -8.49 1.83 -1.56
N GLY A 73 -7.47 1.95 -0.71
CA GLY A 73 -7.31 3.10 0.19
C GLY A 73 -7.14 4.42 -0.56
N PHE A 74 -6.36 4.42 -1.64
CA PHE A 74 -6.19 5.60 -2.49
C PHE A 74 -7.52 6.01 -3.16
N TYR A 75 -8.24 5.06 -3.76
CA TYR A 75 -9.54 5.30 -4.38
C TYR A 75 -10.57 5.82 -3.37
N TYR A 76 -10.58 5.29 -2.15
CA TYR A 76 -11.50 5.70 -1.09
C TYR A 76 -11.40 7.20 -0.78
N VAL A 77 -10.19 7.77 -0.78
CA VAL A 77 -10.00 9.22 -0.54
C VAL A 77 -10.74 10.07 -1.57
N PHE A 78 -10.77 9.64 -2.83
CA PHE A 78 -11.52 10.33 -3.88
C PHE A 78 -13.02 10.03 -3.82
N ALA A 79 -13.41 8.80 -3.44
CA ALA A 79 -14.81 8.42 -3.32
C ALA A 79 -15.54 9.11 -2.15
N VAL A 80 -14.82 9.45 -1.08
CA VAL A 80 -15.38 10.17 0.08
C VAL A 80 -15.38 11.68 -0.09
N ALA A 81 -14.62 12.20 -1.06
CA ALA A 81 -14.66 13.63 -1.36
C ALA A 81 -16.01 13.99 -1.97
N ASP A 82 -16.93 14.45 -1.13
CA ASP A 82 -18.25 14.92 -1.55
C ASP A 82 -18.13 16.40 -2.00
N PRO A 83 -18.36 16.72 -3.28
CA PRO A 83 -18.40 18.10 -3.73
C PRO A 83 -19.57 18.84 -3.11
N ASP A 84 -19.40 20.14 -2.90
CA ASP A 84 -20.50 20.99 -2.45
C ASP A 84 -21.65 20.90 -3.47
N HIS A 85 -22.83 20.51 -3.00
CA HIS A 85 -24.03 20.40 -3.84
C HIS A 85 -25.21 21.12 -3.22
N ARG A 86 -26.20 21.41 -4.05
CA ARG A 86 -27.47 22.02 -3.63
C ARG A 86 -28.64 21.34 -4.31
N CYS A 87 -29.84 21.51 -3.76
CA CYS A 87 -31.05 21.03 -4.42
C CYS A 87 -31.22 21.70 -5.80
N ARG A 88 -31.69 20.90 -6.77
CA ARG A 88 -32.14 21.41 -8.06
C ARG A 88 -33.47 22.12 -7.90
N LEU A 89 -33.56 23.35 -8.39
CA LEU A 89 -34.79 24.11 -8.43
C LEU A 89 -35.80 23.44 -9.38
N PRO A 90 -37.11 23.45 -9.05
CA PRO A 90 -38.13 22.94 -9.95
C PRO A 90 -38.14 23.74 -11.26
N ALA A 91 -38.39 23.06 -12.39
CA ALA A 91 -38.42 23.67 -13.72
C ALA A 91 -39.46 24.79 -13.87
N SER A 92 -40.47 24.83 -12.98
CA SER A 92 -41.47 25.90 -12.89
C SER A 92 -40.89 27.22 -12.37
N VAL A 93 -39.82 27.17 -11.57
CA VAL A 93 -39.14 28.36 -11.00
C VAL A 93 -37.97 28.74 -11.89
N TRP A 94 -37.13 27.77 -12.26
CA TRP A 94 -36.00 27.99 -13.14
C TRP A 94 -35.83 26.83 -14.14
N PRO A 95 -36.01 27.08 -15.46
CA PRO A 95 -36.05 26.01 -16.45
C PRO A 95 -34.69 25.36 -16.74
N ASN A 96 -33.59 26.07 -16.50
CA ASN A 96 -32.24 25.59 -16.81
C ASN A 96 -31.30 25.70 -15.60
N ASP A 97 -31.66 25.01 -14.53
CA ASP A 97 -30.80 24.86 -13.35
C ASP A 97 -29.79 23.73 -13.60
N THR A 98 -28.63 24.08 -14.16
CA THR A 98 -27.54 23.16 -14.49
C THR A 98 -26.21 23.53 -13.86
N GLN A 99 -26.09 24.74 -13.30
CA GLN A 99 -24.83 25.26 -12.76
C GLN A 99 -24.97 25.56 -11.27
N TYR A 100 -24.00 25.15 -10.47
CA TYR A 100 -23.99 25.41 -9.04
C TYR A 100 -24.01 26.91 -8.73
N ASN A 101 -23.12 27.69 -9.36
CA ASN A 101 -23.02 29.13 -9.19
C ASN A 101 -24.15 29.88 -9.90
N PRO A 102 -24.67 30.96 -9.29
CA PRO A 102 -25.70 31.74 -9.91
C PRO A 102 -25.16 32.58 -11.07
N ILE A 103 -25.80 32.45 -12.24
CA ILE A 103 -25.45 33.21 -13.46
C ILE A 103 -25.89 34.67 -13.34
N ASN A 104 -27.02 34.92 -12.67
CA ASN A 104 -27.68 36.23 -12.60
C ASN A 104 -28.11 36.56 -11.15
N ALA A 105 -28.24 37.84 -10.83
CA ALA A 105 -28.71 38.30 -9.51
C ALA A 105 -30.12 37.79 -9.16
N THR A 106 -31.05 37.79 -10.13
CA THR A 106 -32.40 37.24 -9.93
C THR A 106 -32.36 35.77 -9.55
N TYR A 107 -31.46 35.02 -10.16
CA TYR A 107 -31.31 33.60 -9.92
C TYR A 107 -30.73 33.32 -8.52
N GLN A 108 -29.78 34.15 -8.08
CA GLN A 108 -29.29 34.11 -6.70
C GLN A 108 -30.39 34.35 -5.67
N THR A 109 -31.29 35.33 -5.91
CA THR A 109 -32.43 35.58 -5.02
C THR A 109 -33.39 34.40 -4.96
N MET A 110 -33.62 33.71 -6.09
CA MET A 110 -34.44 32.50 -6.11
C MET A 110 -33.78 31.37 -5.33
N ILE A 111 -32.47 31.15 -5.48
CA ILE A 111 -31.75 30.16 -4.68
C ILE A 111 -31.86 30.47 -3.19
N ASP A 112 -31.63 31.72 -2.77
CA ASP A 112 -31.68 32.12 -1.36
C ASP A 112 -33.11 32.05 -0.77
N MET A 113 -34.13 32.09 -1.61
CA MET A 113 -35.54 31.96 -1.21
C MET A 113 -35.95 30.50 -1.02
N TYR A 114 -35.49 29.61 -1.90
CA TYR A 114 -35.84 28.19 -1.88
C TYR A 114 -34.89 27.35 -1.04
N ILE A 115 -33.62 27.72 -0.92
CA ILE A 115 -32.60 26.94 -0.24
C ILE A 115 -32.12 27.71 0.99
N PRO A 116 -32.37 27.20 2.21
CA PRO A 116 -31.86 27.85 3.41
C PRO A 116 -30.34 27.83 3.44
N LYS A 117 -29.76 28.82 4.11
CA LYS A 117 -28.32 28.83 4.42
C LYS A 117 -28.07 28.02 5.68
N THR A 118 -26.92 27.36 5.73
CA THR A 118 -26.44 26.65 6.92
C THR A 118 -26.31 27.60 8.11
N LYS A 119 -26.26 27.06 9.33
CA LYS A 119 -26.14 27.82 10.58
C LYS A 119 -24.99 28.83 10.59
N ASP A 120 -23.95 28.59 9.81
CA ASP A 120 -22.80 29.49 9.65
C ASP A 120 -23.05 30.64 8.66
N GLY A 121 -24.18 30.66 7.96
CA GLY A 121 -24.61 31.69 7.00
C GLY A 121 -23.80 31.76 5.70
N LYS A 122 -22.75 30.94 5.57
CA LYS A 122 -21.77 31.00 4.46
C LYS A 122 -22.10 30.07 3.28
N LYS A 123 -22.77 28.96 3.53
CA LYS A 123 -23.09 27.92 2.53
C LYS A 123 -24.59 27.66 2.47
N TRP A 124 -25.07 27.21 1.32
CA TRP A 124 -26.42 26.68 1.16
C TRP A 124 -26.52 25.27 1.76
N GLU A 125 -27.67 24.96 2.34
CA GLU A 125 -27.99 23.60 2.75
C GLU A 125 -28.06 22.67 1.54
N GLN A 126 -27.47 21.48 1.67
CA GLN A 126 -27.25 20.58 0.54
C GLN A 126 -28.43 19.61 0.31
N CYS A 127 -29.15 19.29 1.39
CA CYS A 127 -30.14 18.22 1.41
C CYS A 127 -31.60 18.70 1.47
N VAL A 128 -31.84 19.97 1.78
CA VAL A 128 -33.18 20.49 2.08
C VAL A 128 -33.51 21.75 1.30
N LEU A 129 -34.80 21.91 0.98
CA LEU A 129 -35.35 23.13 0.40
C LEU A 129 -36.74 23.47 0.96
N TYR A 130 -37.18 24.69 0.70
CA TYR A 130 -38.53 25.17 0.88
C TYR A 130 -39.36 24.91 -0.40
N PRO A 131 -40.42 24.08 -0.36
CA PRO A 131 -41.19 23.72 -1.55
C PRO A 131 -41.84 24.93 -2.23
N THR A 132 -42.29 25.92 -1.45
CA THR A 132 -42.97 27.12 -1.96
C THR A 132 -42.06 28.36 -1.96
N GLY A 133 -40.77 28.22 -1.62
CA GLY A 133 -39.86 29.37 -1.50
C GLY A 133 -40.20 30.28 -0.31
N SER A 134 -40.83 29.74 0.74
CA SER A 134 -41.16 30.49 1.94
C SER A 134 -40.38 29.94 3.13
N SER A 135 -39.70 30.82 3.87
CA SER A 135 -38.98 30.45 5.10
C SER A 135 -39.89 29.87 6.20
N ASN A 136 -41.21 30.06 6.09
CA ASN A 136 -42.21 29.51 6.99
C ASN A 136 -42.65 28.09 6.62
N ASP A 137 -42.22 27.57 5.46
CA ASP A 137 -42.57 26.22 5.03
C ASP A 137 -41.77 25.17 5.79
N THR A 138 -42.32 23.97 5.86
CA THR A 138 -41.58 22.79 6.31
C THR A 138 -40.49 22.44 5.30
N LEU A 139 -39.28 22.23 5.80
CA LEU A 139 -38.13 21.78 5.02
C LEU A 139 -38.41 20.38 4.46
N ILE A 140 -38.18 20.20 3.15
CA ILE A 140 -38.30 18.91 2.47
C ILE A 140 -36.99 18.52 1.80
N ASN A 141 -36.78 17.21 1.62
CA ASN A 141 -35.67 16.69 0.82
C ASN A 141 -35.85 17.02 -0.67
N CYS A 142 -34.75 17.21 -1.40
CA CYS A 142 -34.76 17.59 -2.81
C CYS A 142 -35.52 16.57 -3.71
N PRO A 143 -36.70 16.90 -4.28
CA PRO A 143 -37.44 15.96 -5.13
C PRO A 143 -36.94 15.94 -6.58
N ASN A 144 -36.30 17.02 -7.04
CA ASN A 144 -35.87 17.21 -8.43
C ASN A 144 -34.38 16.87 -8.64
N GLY A 145 -33.75 16.21 -7.66
CA GLY A 145 -32.32 15.89 -7.66
C GLY A 145 -31.42 17.04 -7.20
N TRP A 146 -30.15 16.95 -7.55
CA TRP A 146 -29.08 17.83 -7.05
C TRP A 146 -28.27 18.46 -8.18
N VAL A 147 -27.68 19.62 -7.88
CA VAL A 147 -26.72 20.31 -8.73
C VAL A 147 -25.42 20.45 -7.93
N TYR A 148 -24.36 19.85 -8.45
CA TYR A 148 -23.04 19.78 -7.81
C TYR A 148 -22.11 20.87 -8.33
N ASP A 149 -21.18 21.33 -7.50
CA ASP A 149 -20.09 22.19 -7.91
C ASP A 149 -19.04 21.41 -8.71
N GLN A 150 -18.86 21.81 -9.97
CA GLN A 150 -17.94 21.21 -10.93
C GLN A 150 -16.53 21.81 -10.88
N SER A 151 -16.26 22.76 -9.98
CA SER A 151 -14.96 23.43 -9.88
C SER A 151 -13.80 22.49 -9.53
N ILE A 152 -14.06 21.43 -8.77
CA ILE A 152 -13.03 20.49 -8.28
C ILE A 152 -12.95 19.22 -9.12
N PHE A 153 -14.09 18.58 -9.41
CA PHE A 153 -14.14 17.24 -10.01
C PHE A 153 -14.69 17.18 -11.45
N GLY A 154 -15.09 18.30 -12.05
CA GLY A 154 -15.62 18.31 -13.43
C GLY A 154 -16.89 17.45 -13.60
N TYR A 155 -17.09 16.90 -14.80
CA TYR A 155 -18.32 16.16 -15.20
C TYR A 155 -18.35 14.68 -14.76
N THR A 156 -17.67 14.29 -13.69
CA THR A 156 -17.59 12.87 -13.29
C THR A 156 -18.84 12.33 -12.57
N TYR A 157 -19.97 13.05 -12.60
CA TYR A 157 -21.25 12.67 -11.99
C TYR A 157 -22.45 13.13 -12.83
#